data_AF-A0AAW6JS45-F1
#
_entry.id   AF-A0AAW6JS45-F1
#
_cell.length_a   1.000
_cell.length_b   1.000
_cell.length_c   1.000
_cell.angle_alpha   90.00
_cell.angle_beta   90.00
_cell.angle_gamma   90.00
#
_symmetry.space_group_name_H-M   'P 1'
#
loop_
_entity.id
_entity.type
_entity.pdbx_description
1 polymer ?
#
loop_
_entity_poly.entity_id
_entity_poly.type
_entity_poly.pdbx_seq_one_letter_code
_entity_poly.pdbx_strand_id
1 'polypeptide(L)'
;MSIEQIIIDRVLKLPPDKQQEVLDFVEFLLVKHQKSMIKKGKFIDFYLPYSQDGNHISAKSQAEKILQEADTLLKKGSFGVAIIYSANHGQTKTIKETYAEGGYKTGTSGANQANVMTNMESLLDTPNYQHLQGKIRIAPITTMTNLNFDGKDHITVVKDDLAQIKQMLEDGWDILGWQNQTTIKNKHKYAVGGGVATLPPDISHEIQSTLLSLASQYK
;
A
#
# COMPACT_ATOMS: atom_id res chain seq x y z
N MET A 1 30.13 24.22 16.87
CA MET A 1 29.21 25.06 16.06
C MET A 1 28.34 24.09 15.28
N SER A 2 27.02 24.12 15.44
CA SER A 2 26.13 23.19 14.72
C SER A 2 26.02 23.58 13.24
N ILE A 3 25.59 22.64 12.40
CA ILE A 3 25.28 22.93 10.99
C ILE A 3 24.20 24.01 10.89
N GLU A 4 23.21 24.03 11.79
CA GLU A 4 22.19 25.08 11.78
C GLU A 4 22.80 26.47 12.04
N GLN A 5 23.73 26.59 12.99
CA GLN A 5 24.43 27.86 13.24
C GLN A 5 25.24 28.32 12.02
N ILE A 6 25.90 27.40 11.31
CA ILE A 6 26.68 27.74 10.11
C ILE A 6 25.77 28.23 8.98
N ILE A 7 24.58 27.63 8.83
CA ILE A 7 23.60 28.04 7.81
C ILE A 7 23.03 29.42 8.16
N ILE A 8 22.59 29.63 9.40
CA ILE A 8 22.03 30.92 9.86
C ILE A 8 23.06 32.04 9.70
N ASP A 9 24.32 31.83 10.12
CA ASP A 9 25.39 32.83 10.01
C ASP A 9 25.75 33.18 8.56
N ARG A 10 25.51 32.27 7.61
CA ARG A 10 25.72 32.53 6.18
C ARG A 10 24.51 33.20 5.54
N VAL A 11 23.29 32.82 5.91
CA VAL A 11 22.05 33.44 5.40
C VAL A 11 21.97 34.90 5.82
N LEU A 12 22.31 35.23 7.07
CA LEU A 12 22.30 36.61 7.59
C LEU A 12 23.30 37.55 6.89
N LYS A 13 24.29 37.02 6.17
CA LYS A 13 25.27 37.81 5.40
C LYS A 13 24.81 38.08 3.96
N LEU A 14 23.69 37.51 3.53
CA LEU A 14 23.14 37.73 2.19
C LEU A 14 22.24 38.96 2.15
N PRO A 15 22.15 39.64 0.98
CA PRO A 15 21.14 40.66 0.72
C PRO A 15 19.72 40.15 1.04
N PRO A 16 18.82 40.98 1.61
CA PRO A 16 17.48 40.54 2.02
C PRO A 16 16.66 39.86 0.92
N ASP A 17 16.82 40.29 -0.34
CA ASP A 17 16.17 39.73 -1.52
C ASP A 17 16.66 38.31 -1.87
N LYS A 18 17.81 37.90 -1.33
CA LYS A 18 18.42 36.57 -1.53
C LYS A 18 18.27 35.63 -0.34
N GLN A 19 17.87 36.15 0.83
CA GLN A 19 17.69 35.34 2.03
C GLN A 19 16.56 34.32 1.87
N GLN A 20 15.43 34.73 1.30
CA GLN A 20 14.28 33.83 1.09
C GLN A 20 14.61 32.69 0.12
N GLU A 21 15.27 32.99 -1.01
CA GLU A 21 15.69 31.98 -2.01
C GLU A 21 16.60 30.90 -1.38
N VAL A 22 17.50 31.31 -0.48
CA VAL A 22 18.39 30.37 0.21
C VAL A 22 17.66 29.57 1.29
N LEU A 23 16.71 30.17 2.01
CA LEU A 23 15.88 29.43 2.97
C LEU A 23 15.01 28.37 2.25
N ASP A 24 14.38 28.74 1.13
CA ASP A 24 13.60 27.81 0.31
C ASP A 24 14.47 26.66 -0.22
N PHE A 25 15.71 26.97 -0.62
CA PHE A 25 16.68 25.95 -1.04
C PHE A 25 17.13 25.04 0.10
N VAL A 26 17.36 25.59 1.30
CA VAL A 26 17.69 24.79 2.50
C VAL A 26 16.52 23.88 2.87
N GLU A 27 15.28 24.38 2.85
CA GLU A 27 14.09 23.59 3.09
C GLU A 27 13.94 22.48 2.04
N PHE A 28 14.14 22.80 0.76
CA PHE A 28 14.19 21.81 -0.32
C PHE A 28 15.26 20.73 -0.08
N LEU A 29 16.47 21.13 0.34
CA LEU A 29 17.54 20.19 0.66
C LEU A 29 17.20 19.32 1.87
N LEU A 30 16.58 19.89 2.91
CA LEU A 30 16.14 19.15 4.09
C LEU A 30 15.05 18.13 3.74
N VAL A 31 14.04 18.53 2.97
CA VAL A 31 12.98 17.63 2.47
C VAL A 31 13.58 16.54 1.59
N LYS A 32 14.50 16.89 0.69
CA LYS A 32 15.18 15.92 -0.20
C LYS A 32 16.07 14.96 0.60
N HIS A 33 16.78 15.45 1.62
CA HIS A 33 17.66 14.65 2.45
C HIS A 33 16.85 13.69 3.35
N GLN A 34 15.77 14.18 3.96
CA GLN A 34 14.80 13.34 4.69
C GLN A 34 14.24 12.25 3.78
N LYS A 35 13.78 12.57 2.56
CA LYS A 35 13.32 11.57 1.58
C LYS A 35 14.43 10.59 1.17
N SER A 36 15.69 11.01 1.07
CA SER A 36 16.81 10.11 0.74
C SER A 36 17.21 9.18 1.89
N MET A 37 16.85 9.54 3.13
CA MET A 37 17.12 8.79 4.35
C MET A 37 15.98 7.83 4.73
N ILE A 38 14.77 8.01 4.15
CA ILE A 38 13.68 7.06 4.30
C ILE A 38 14.11 5.77 3.60
N LYS A 39 14.33 4.73 4.39
CA LYS A 39 14.51 3.38 3.87
C LYS A 39 13.24 3.02 3.11
N LYS A 40 13.37 2.82 1.80
CA LYS A 40 12.29 2.33 0.96
C LYS A 40 11.75 1.02 1.51
N GLY A 41 10.45 0.84 1.37
CA GLY A 41 9.75 -0.37 1.76
C GLY A 41 10.07 -1.53 0.82
N LYS A 42 9.54 -2.69 1.16
CA LYS A 42 9.75 -3.95 0.44
C LYS A 42 8.44 -4.43 -0.13
N PHE A 43 8.48 -4.93 -1.35
CA PHE A 43 7.39 -5.69 -1.91
C PHE A 43 7.64 -7.17 -1.64
N ILE A 44 6.77 -7.79 -0.85
CA ILE A 44 6.96 -9.12 -0.28
C ILE A 44 5.93 -10.07 -0.90
N ASP A 45 6.41 -11.12 -1.56
CA ASP A 45 5.54 -12.20 -2.01
C ASP A 45 4.89 -12.90 -0.81
N PHE A 46 3.57 -12.76 -0.67
CA PHE A 46 2.85 -13.19 0.52
C PHE A 46 1.84 -14.28 0.19
N TYR A 47 2.19 -15.52 0.51
CA TYR A 47 1.33 -16.67 0.29
C TYR A 47 0.19 -16.74 1.32
N LEU A 48 -1.02 -16.44 0.87
CA LEU A 48 -2.26 -16.42 1.64
C LEU A 48 -3.35 -17.23 0.90
N PRO A 49 -3.35 -18.56 1.04
CA PRO A 49 -4.31 -19.44 0.37
C PRO A 49 -5.69 -19.40 1.05
N TYR A 50 -6.73 -19.70 0.26
CA TYR A 50 -8.11 -19.89 0.76
C TYR A 50 -8.50 -21.37 0.91
N SER A 51 -7.63 -22.29 0.46
CA SER A 51 -7.77 -23.72 0.70
C SER A 51 -6.41 -24.40 0.78
N GLN A 52 -6.28 -25.39 1.65
CA GLN A 52 -5.09 -26.22 1.79
C GLN A 52 -5.51 -27.66 2.09
N ASP A 53 -4.91 -28.63 1.38
CA ASP A 53 -5.18 -30.06 1.54
C ASP A 53 -6.67 -30.42 1.45
N GLY A 54 -7.41 -29.75 0.56
CA GLY A 54 -8.86 -29.91 0.37
C GLY A 54 -9.73 -29.19 1.40
N ASN A 55 -9.14 -28.60 2.45
CA ASN A 55 -9.85 -27.86 3.49
C ASN A 55 -9.91 -26.37 3.19
N HIS A 56 -11.07 -25.75 3.41
CA HIS A 56 -11.24 -24.31 3.31
C HIS A 56 -10.55 -23.59 4.48
N ILE A 57 -9.81 -22.52 4.18
CA ILE A 57 -9.20 -21.66 5.19
C ILE A 57 -10.12 -20.46 5.42
N SER A 58 -10.56 -20.28 6.67
CA SER A 58 -11.48 -19.21 7.03
C SER A 58 -10.92 -17.82 6.73
N ALA A 59 -11.80 -16.86 6.48
CA ALA A 59 -11.41 -15.47 6.27
C ALA A 59 -10.72 -14.87 7.51
N LYS A 60 -11.15 -15.27 8.71
CA LYS A 60 -10.52 -14.90 9.98
C LYS A 60 -9.09 -15.40 10.06
N SER A 61 -8.84 -16.67 9.75
CA SER A 61 -7.48 -17.24 9.78
C SER A 61 -6.56 -16.57 8.75
N GLN A 62 -7.09 -16.21 7.57
CA GLN A 62 -6.34 -15.43 6.59
C GLN A 62 -6.00 -14.03 7.13
N ALA A 63 -6.95 -13.35 7.77
CA ALA A 63 -6.74 -12.05 8.38
C ALA A 63 -5.71 -12.08 9.53
N GLU A 64 -5.77 -13.09 10.40
CA GLU A 64 -4.78 -13.31 11.47
C GLU A 64 -3.37 -13.46 10.88
N LYS A 65 -3.22 -14.19 9.77
CA LYS A 65 -1.93 -14.36 9.10
C LYS A 65 -1.39 -13.03 8.55
N ILE A 66 -2.25 -12.18 7.99
CA ILE A 66 -1.86 -10.82 7.55
C ILE A 66 -1.34 -10.01 8.74
N LEU A 67 -2.08 -10.00 9.85
CA LEU A 67 -1.72 -9.22 11.05
C LEU A 67 -0.44 -9.73 11.72
N GLN A 68 -0.22 -11.06 11.75
CA GLN A 68 1.01 -11.66 12.26
C GLN A 68 2.24 -11.29 11.44
N GLU A 69 2.13 -11.30 10.11
CA GLU A 69 3.21 -10.86 9.23
C GLU A 69 3.49 -9.36 9.43
N ALA A 70 2.43 -8.54 9.48
CA ALA A 70 2.57 -7.11 9.71
C ALA A 70 3.26 -6.80 11.04
N ASP A 71 2.87 -7.46 12.13
CA ASP A 71 3.50 -7.31 13.44
C ASP A 71 4.99 -7.71 13.40
N THR A 72 5.32 -8.78 12.67
CA THR A 72 6.71 -9.23 12.47
C THR A 72 7.55 -8.19 11.74
N LEU A 73 7.01 -7.58 10.68
CA LEU A 73 7.70 -6.56 9.89
C LEU A 73 7.88 -5.26 10.67
N LEU A 74 6.84 -4.80 11.37
CA LEU A 74 6.91 -3.60 12.22
C LEU A 74 7.94 -3.77 13.35
N LYS A 75 8.04 -4.95 13.98
CA LYS A 75 9.08 -5.25 14.97
C LYS A 75 10.50 -5.24 14.38
N LYS A 76 10.65 -5.46 13.08
CA LYS A 76 11.91 -5.35 12.33
C LYS A 76 12.20 -3.91 11.84
N GLY A 77 11.32 -2.97 12.16
CA GLY A 77 11.50 -1.54 11.87
C GLY A 77 10.85 -1.05 10.58
N SER A 78 9.91 -1.80 10.00
CA SER A 78 9.10 -1.29 8.88
C SER A 78 8.27 -0.08 9.32
N PHE A 79 8.12 0.93 8.45
CA PHE A 79 7.33 2.13 8.75
C PHE A 79 5.85 1.81 8.92
N GLY A 80 5.34 0.97 8.02
CA GLY A 80 3.97 0.50 7.95
C GLY A 80 3.89 -0.70 7.01
N VAL A 81 2.79 -1.43 7.04
CA VAL A 81 2.56 -2.59 6.17
C VAL A 81 1.23 -2.43 5.44
N ALA A 82 1.17 -2.81 4.17
CA ALA A 82 -0.10 -2.86 3.44
C ALA A 82 -0.25 -4.15 2.65
N ILE A 83 -1.48 -4.64 2.50
CA ILE A 83 -1.82 -5.84 1.73
C ILE A 83 -2.54 -5.43 0.45
N ILE A 84 -2.07 -5.92 -0.71
CA ILE A 84 -2.80 -5.67 -1.97
C ILE A 84 -4.17 -6.35 -1.95
N TYR A 85 -5.16 -5.69 -2.51
CA TYR A 85 -6.56 -6.13 -2.45
C TYR A 85 -7.28 -5.91 -3.79
N SER A 86 -7.95 -6.95 -4.31
CA SER A 86 -8.80 -6.85 -5.49
C SER A 86 -10.14 -6.20 -5.11
N ALA A 87 -10.28 -4.91 -5.38
CA ALA A 87 -11.42 -4.10 -4.97
C ALA A 87 -12.37 -3.79 -6.14
N ASN A 88 -13.62 -3.42 -5.85
CA ASN A 88 -14.45 -2.65 -6.78
C ASN A 88 -14.16 -1.14 -6.65
N HIS A 89 -14.58 -0.34 -7.64
CA HIS A 89 -14.30 1.12 -7.65
C HIS A 89 -14.81 1.85 -6.40
N GLY A 90 -15.99 1.51 -5.91
CA GLY A 90 -16.56 2.09 -4.70
C GLY A 90 -15.72 1.80 -3.46
N GLN A 91 -15.27 0.55 -3.30
CA GLN A 91 -14.37 0.16 -2.22
C GLN A 91 -13.03 0.89 -2.31
N THR A 92 -12.42 0.96 -3.51
CA THR A 92 -11.18 1.72 -3.72
C THR A 92 -11.33 3.16 -3.26
N LYS A 93 -12.43 3.83 -3.64
CA LYS A 93 -12.71 5.21 -3.26
C LYS A 93 -12.84 5.35 -1.74
N THR A 94 -13.68 4.55 -1.10
CA THR A 94 -13.88 4.58 0.36
C THR A 94 -12.58 4.32 1.12
N ILE A 95 -11.76 3.36 0.67
CA ILE A 95 -10.47 3.06 1.28
C ILE A 95 -9.54 4.29 1.19
N LYS A 96 -9.44 4.93 0.03
CA LYS A 96 -8.59 6.11 -0.17
C LYS A 96 -9.07 7.30 0.66
N GLU A 97 -10.37 7.57 0.68
CA GLU A 97 -10.98 8.64 1.49
C GLU A 97 -10.71 8.44 2.98
N THR A 98 -10.92 7.22 3.49
CA THR A 98 -10.64 6.87 4.89
C THR A 98 -9.21 7.22 5.30
N TYR A 99 -8.22 6.85 4.46
CA TYR A 99 -6.82 7.12 4.78
C TYR A 99 -6.43 8.58 4.62
N ALA A 100 -7.03 9.30 3.68
CA ALA A 100 -6.84 10.74 3.52
C ALA A 100 -7.36 11.52 4.74
N GLU A 101 -8.43 11.05 5.37
CA GLU A 101 -9.02 11.60 6.60
C GLU A 101 -8.27 11.17 7.87
N GLY A 102 -7.21 10.37 7.75
CA GLY A 102 -6.44 9.86 8.89
C GLY A 102 -7.08 8.67 9.61
N GLY A 103 -8.17 8.12 9.09
CA GLY A 103 -8.79 6.90 9.57
C GLY A 103 -7.97 5.65 9.24
N TYR A 104 -8.27 4.53 9.91
CA TYR A 104 -7.70 3.20 9.59
C TYR A 104 -8.75 2.19 9.13
N LYS A 105 -10.01 2.37 9.54
CA LYS A 105 -11.10 1.42 9.33
C LYS A 105 -11.94 1.86 8.13
N THR A 106 -11.84 1.12 7.05
CA THR A 106 -12.42 1.45 5.75
C THR A 106 -13.86 0.93 5.61
N GLY A 107 -14.28 0.01 6.48
CA GLY A 107 -15.60 -0.61 6.40
C GLY A 107 -15.74 -1.56 5.21
N THR A 108 -14.62 -2.06 4.69
CA THR A 108 -14.63 -3.02 3.58
C THR A 108 -15.43 -4.25 3.98
N SER A 109 -16.44 -4.59 3.17
CA SER A 109 -17.32 -5.73 3.35
C SER A 109 -17.61 -6.45 2.04
N GLY A 110 -18.01 -7.71 2.14
CA GLY A 110 -18.35 -8.56 1.00
C GLY A 110 -17.87 -10.00 1.16
N ALA A 111 -17.76 -10.72 0.05
CA ALA A 111 -17.29 -12.11 0.00
C ALA A 111 -15.78 -12.21 -0.34
N ASN A 112 -15.24 -13.42 -0.25
CA ASN A 112 -13.86 -13.75 -0.65
C ASN A 112 -12.83 -12.82 0.03
N GLN A 113 -11.99 -12.11 -0.73
CA GLN A 113 -10.99 -11.20 -0.17
C GLN A 113 -11.62 -10.07 0.67
N ALA A 114 -12.81 -9.57 0.29
CA ALA A 114 -13.47 -8.52 1.06
C ALA A 114 -13.82 -9.01 2.49
N ASN A 115 -14.25 -10.27 2.63
CA ASN A 115 -14.50 -10.89 3.93
C ASN A 115 -13.21 -10.99 4.77
N VAL A 116 -12.06 -11.25 4.15
CA VAL A 116 -10.76 -11.23 4.84
C VAL A 116 -10.44 -9.83 5.34
N MET A 117 -10.67 -8.79 4.54
CA MET A 117 -10.47 -7.40 4.96
C MET A 117 -11.41 -7.01 6.12
N THR A 118 -12.69 -7.42 6.07
CA THR A 118 -13.63 -7.21 7.19
C THR A 118 -13.15 -7.86 8.48
N ASN A 119 -12.66 -9.10 8.41
CA ASN A 119 -12.12 -9.81 9.56
C ASN A 119 -10.84 -9.16 10.08
N MET A 120 -9.97 -8.67 9.18
CA MET A 120 -8.76 -7.93 9.55
C MET A 120 -9.11 -6.65 10.32
N GLU A 121 -10.05 -5.85 9.83
CA GLU A 121 -10.51 -4.65 10.52
C GLU A 121 -11.18 -4.96 11.85
N SER A 122 -11.96 -6.05 11.94
CA SER A 122 -12.57 -6.48 13.19
C SER A 122 -11.54 -6.93 14.23
N LEU A 123 -10.48 -7.62 13.79
CA LEU A 123 -9.39 -8.06 14.65
C LEU A 123 -8.57 -6.88 15.16
N LEU A 124 -8.39 -5.83 14.35
CA LEU A 124 -7.72 -4.59 14.77
C LEU A 124 -8.42 -3.88 15.93
N ASP A 125 -9.73 -4.10 16.13
CA ASP A 125 -10.48 -3.55 17.27
C ASP A 125 -10.30 -4.39 18.56
N THR A 126 -9.57 -5.52 18.50
CA THR A 126 -9.29 -6.37 19.66
C THR A 126 -7.98 -5.97 20.36
N PRO A 127 -7.85 -6.19 21.68
CA PRO A 127 -6.62 -5.85 22.42
C PRO A 127 -5.33 -6.46 21.85
N ASN A 128 -5.43 -7.63 21.19
CA ASN A 128 -4.26 -8.34 20.64
C ASN A 128 -3.63 -7.66 19.42
N TYR A 129 -4.40 -6.83 18.70
CA TYR A 129 -3.97 -6.21 17.45
C TYR A 129 -4.19 -4.69 17.41
N GLN A 130 -4.72 -4.09 18.48
CA GLN A 130 -4.98 -2.65 18.55
C GLN A 130 -3.73 -1.80 18.28
N HIS A 131 -2.54 -2.27 18.65
CA HIS A 131 -1.27 -1.58 18.40
C HIS A 131 -0.87 -1.50 16.91
N LEU A 132 -1.55 -2.25 16.04
CA LEU A 132 -1.38 -2.24 14.59
C LEU A 132 -2.30 -1.22 13.90
N GLN A 133 -3.27 -0.62 14.60
CA GLN A 133 -4.16 0.40 14.04
C GLN A 133 -3.35 1.56 13.46
N GLY A 134 -3.68 1.96 12.22
CA GLY A 134 -2.96 2.99 11.48
C GLY A 134 -1.58 2.58 10.93
N LYS A 135 -1.03 1.44 11.33
CA LYS A 135 0.25 0.87 10.85
C LYS A 135 0.08 -0.27 9.84
N ILE A 136 -1.15 -0.80 9.74
CA ILE A 136 -1.54 -1.71 8.66
C ILE A 136 -2.62 -1.07 7.78
N ARG A 137 -2.49 -1.23 6.47
CA ARG A 137 -3.43 -0.69 5.47
C ARG A 137 -3.83 -1.70 4.40
N ILE A 138 -4.92 -1.41 3.71
CA ILE A 138 -5.34 -2.08 2.49
C ILE A 138 -4.79 -1.27 1.32
N ALA A 139 -4.14 -1.93 0.36
CA ALA A 139 -3.69 -1.34 -0.89
C ALA A 139 -4.65 -1.78 -2.02
N PRO A 140 -5.74 -1.04 -2.27
CA PRO A 140 -6.76 -1.45 -3.22
C PRO A 140 -6.26 -1.35 -4.66
N ILE A 141 -6.67 -2.31 -5.49
CA ILE A 141 -6.55 -2.28 -6.93
C ILE A 141 -7.94 -2.48 -7.51
N THR A 142 -8.39 -1.51 -8.31
CA THR A 142 -9.74 -1.48 -8.89
C THR A 142 -9.86 -2.51 -9.98
N THR A 143 -10.58 -3.59 -9.70
CA THR A 143 -10.67 -4.77 -10.58
C THR A 143 -12.07 -5.05 -11.10
N MET A 144 -13.12 -4.50 -10.50
CA MET A 144 -14.49 -4.67 -11.00
C MET A 144 -14.90 -3.53 -11.92
N THR A 145 -15.50 -3.89 -13.05
CA THR A 145 -16.01 -2.97 -14.07
C THR A 145 -17.43 -2.54 -13.73
N ASN A 146 -17.58 -1.53 -12.89
CA ASN A 146 -18.82 -0.74 -12.88
C ASN A 146 -18.57 0.46 -13.79
N LEU A 147 -19.41 0.64 -14.82
CA LEU A 147 -19.15 1.47 -16.00
C LEU A 147 -18.86 2.97 -15.76
N ASN A 148 -18.94 3.43 -14.51
CA ASN A 148 -18.62 4.80 -14.13
C ASN A 148 -17.44 4.83 -13.16
N PHE A 149 -16.28 5.25 -13.67
CA PHE A 149 -15.06 5.51 -12.91
C PHE A 149 -14.84 7.01 -12.68
N ASP A 150 -15.92 7.72 -12.33
CA ASP A 150 -15.93 9.17 -12.14
C ASP A 150 -15.41 9.95 -13.37
N GLY A 151 -15.76 9.46 -14.56
CA GLY A 151 -15.34 10.05 -15.84
C GLY A 151 -13.94 9.65 -16.34
N LYS A 152 -13.20 8.81 -15.60
CA LYS A 152 -11.95 8.18 -16.08
C LYS A 152 -12.23 6.87 -16.81
N ASP A 153 -11.25 6.40 -17.59
CA ASP A 153 -11.24 5.01 -18.06
C ASP A 153 -10.68 4.06 -16.98
N HIS A 154 -10.99 2.77 -17.10
CA HIS A 154 -10.59 1.77 -16.10
C HIS A 154 -9.06 1.63 -16.01
N ILE A 155 -8.36 1.68 -17.14
CA ILE A 155 -6.90 1.53 -17.17
C ILE A 155 -6.19 2.70 -16.44
N THR A 156 -6.72 3.91 -16.54
CA THR A 156 -6.21 5.08 -15.81
C THR A 156 -6.40 4.91 -14.32
N VAL A 157 -7.58 4.46 -13.87
CA VAL A 157 -7.82 4.18 -12.44
C VAL A 157 -6.86 3.12 -11.91
N VAL A 158 -6.66 2.03 -12.68
CA VAL A 158 -5.72 0.97 -12.31
C VAL A 158 -4.29 1.49 -12.22
N LYS A 159 -3.86 2.34 -13.16
CA LYS A 159 -2.54 2.98 -13.10
C LYS A 159 -2.40 3.89 -11.89
N ASP A 160 -3.43 4.65 -11.55
CA ASP A 160 -3.46 5.48 -10.34
C ASP A 160 -3.34 4.63 -9.07
N ASP A 161 -4.02 3.48 -9.00
CA ASP A 161 -3.93 2.53 -7.88
C ASP A 161 -2.51 1.96 -7.74
N LEU A 162 -1.90 1.53 -8.85
CA LEU A 162 -0.55 0.98 -8.88
C LEU A 162 0.51 2.04 -8.56
N ALA A 163 0.31 3.28 -9.00
CA ALA A 163 1.17 4.41 -8.67
C ALA A 163 1.13 4.72 -7.17
N GLN A 164 -0.03 4.59 -6.52
CA GLN A 164 -0.13 4.73 -5.07
C GLN A 164 0.61 3.62 -4.33
N ILE A 165 0.53 2.37 -4.78
CA ILE A 165 1.32 1.27 -4.20
C ILE A 165 2.82 1.56 -4.31
N LYS A 166 3.27 2.05 -5.47
CA LYS A 166 4.65 2.48 -5.65
C LYS A 166 5.03 3.61 -4.70
N GLN A 167 4.17 4.62 -4.53
CA GLN A 167 4.41 5.72 -3.60
C GLN A 167 4.54 5.22 -2.16
N MET A 168 3.69 4.28 -1.73
CA MET A 168 3.79 3.66 -0.40
C MET A 168 5.15 2.99 -0.20
N LEU A 169 5.65 2.25 -1.20
CA LEU A 169 7.00 1.67 -1.15
C LEU A 169 8.09 2.75 -1.06
N GLU A 170 7.96 3.83 -1.82
CA GLU A 170 8.90 4.97 -1.75
C GLU A 170 8.87 5.68 -0.38
N ASP A 171 7.71 5.68 0.28
CA ASP A 171 7.50 6.24 1.62
C ASP A 171 7.88 5.27 2.75
N GLY A 172 8.38 4.07 2.42
CA GLY A 172 8.90 3.12 3.41
C GLY A 172 7.91 2.03 3.87
N TRP A 173 6.71 1.96 3.29
CA TRP A 173 5.75 0.89 3.61
C TRP A 173 6.14 -0.42 2.96
N ASP A 174 6.09 -1.50 3.72
CA ASP A 174 6.18 -2.85 3.16
C ASP A 174 4.83 -3.25 2.56
N ILE A 175 4.85 -3.79 1.35
CA ILE A 175 3.67 -4.22 0.61
C ILE A 175 3.66 -5.74 0.54
N LEU A 176 2.66 -6.35 1.16
CA LEU A 176 2.35 -7.76 1.02
C LEU A 176 1.62 -7.97 -0.31
N GLY A 177 2.29 -8.64 -1.25
CA GLY A 177 1.72 -9.08 -2.51
C GLY A 177 0.97 -10.39 -2.32
N TRP A 178 -0.36 -10.34 -2.18
CA TRP A 178 -1.20 -11.52 -1.98
C TRP A 178 -1.05 -12.53 -3.11
N GLN A 179 -0.62 -13.75 -2.78
CA GLN A 179 -0.58 -14.92 -3.64
C GLN A 179 -1.43 -16.03 -3.02
N ASN A 180 -2.05 -16.87 -3.83
CA ASN A 180 -2.80 -18.02 -3.32
C ASN A 180 -2.40 -19.29 -4.07
N GLN A 181 -3.04 -20.41 -3.73
CA GLN A 181 -2.74 -21.72 -4.28
C GLN A 181 -2.93 -21.83 -5.81
N THR A 182 -3.72 -20.95 -6.43
CA THR A 182 -3.93 -20.92 -7.88
C THR A 182 -2.98 -19.96 -8.59
N THR A 183 -2.54 -18.88 -7.93
CA THR A 183 -1.70 -17.85 -8.57
C THR A 183 -0.20 -18.12 -8.44
N ILE A 184 0.26 -18.76 -7.37
CA ILE A 184 1.70 -18.94 -7.10
C ILE A 184 2.45 -19.72 -8.19
N LYS A 185 1.74 -20.56 -8.95
CA LYS A 185 2.29 -21.37 -10.06
C LYS A 185 2.09 -20.73 -11.44
N ASN A 186 1.48 -19.54 -11.49
CA ASN A 186 1.10 -18.87 -12.73
C ASN A 186 2.02 -17.67 -13.02
N LYS A 187 2.10 -17.26 -14.29
CA LYS A 187 2.65 -15.97 -14.70
C LYS A 187 1.93 -14.81 -14.01
N HIS A 188 0.63 -14.95 -13.74
CA HIS A 188 -0.15 -14.01 -12.93
C HIS A 188 -0.01 -14.39 -11.45
N LYS A 189 1.10 -13.99 -10.85
CA LYS A 189 1.52 -14.45 -9.51
C LYS A 189 0.62 -13.91 -8.39
N TYR A 190 0.02 -12.74 -8.58
CA TYR A 190 -0.75 -12.04 -7.55
C TYR A 190 -2.26 -12.23 -7.71
N ALA A 191 -2.95 -12.45 -6.59
CA ALA A 191 -4.38 -12.72 -6.49
C ALA A 191 -5.23 -11.45 -6.69
N VAL A 192 -5.18 -10.89 -7.90
CA VAL A 192 -5.90 -9.67 -8.30
C VAL A 192 -6.65 -9.94 -9.60
N GLY A 193 -7.97 -9.73 -9.62
CA GLY A 193 -8.80 -9.82 -10.82
C GLY A 193 -9.34 -11.20 -11.22
N GLY A 194 -9.34 -12.20 -10.33
CA GLY A 194 -9.67 -13.60 -10.66
C GLY A 194 -10.92 -14.19 -9.99
N GLY A 195 -11.77 -13.38 -9.35
CA GLY A 195 -12.88 -13.86 -8.51
C GLY A 195 -14.28 -13.68 -9.09
N VAL A 196 -14.71 -12.43 -9.24
CA VAL A 196 -16.13 -12.08 -9.49
C VAL A 196 -16.32 -11.42 -10.86
N ALA A 197 -15.28 -10.80 -11.42
CA ALA A 197 -15.30 -10.18 -12.74
C ALA A 197 -14.04 -10.59 -13.51
N THR A 198 -14.22 -10.98 -14.78
CA THR A 198 -13.10 -11.21 -15.69
C THR A 198 -12.57 -9.86 -16.13
N LEU A 199 -11.34 -9.54 -15.73
CA LEU A 199 -10.67 -8.33 -16.20
C LEU A 199 -10.37 -8.42 -17.70
N PRO A 200 -10.49 -7.30 -18.44
CA PRO A 200 -9.91 -7.16 -19.76
C PRO A 200 -8.41 -7.56 -19.77
N PRO A 201 -7.90 -8.24 -20.81
CA PRO A 201 -6.53 -8.74 -20.84
C PRO A 201 -5.45 -7.66 -20.67
N ASP A 202 -5.68 -6.47 -21.22
CA ASP A 202 -4.81 -5.30 -21.10
C ASP A 202 -4.72 -4.81 -19.64
N ILE A 203 -5.85 -4.76 -18.94
CA ILE A 203 -5.90 -4.37 -17.52
C ILE A 203 -5.23 -5.44 -16.65
N SER A 204 -5.54 -6.71 -16.89
CA SER A 204 -4.90 -7.82 -16.18
C SER A 204 -3.38 -7.81 -16.38
N HIS A 205 -2.92 -7.57 -17.62
CA HIS A 205 -1.52 -7.46 -17.95
C HIS A 205 -0.85 -6.27 -17.24
N GLU A 206 -1.45 -5.09 -17.26
CA GLU A 206 -0.94 -3.88 -16.59
C GLU A 206 -0.73 -4.15 -15.09
N ILE A 207 -1.73 -4.73 -14.42
CA ILE A 207 -1.66 -5.06 -12.99
C ILE A 207 -0.53 -6.04 -12.72
N GLN A 208 -0.52 -7.17 -13.41
CA GLN A 208 0.43 -8.25 -13.10
C GLN A 208 1.87 -7.85 -13.46
N SER A 209 2.08 -7.21 -14.60
CA SER A 209 3.41 -6.74 -15.02
C SER A 209 3.96 -5.67 -14.08
N THR A 210 3.13 -4.72 -13.65
CA THR A 210 3.56 -3.66 -12.72
C THR A 210 3.89 -4.24 -11.34
N LEU A 211 3.04 -5.10 -10.78
CA LEU A 211 3.31 -5.72 -9.48
C LEU A 211 4.58 -6.58 -9.52
N LEU A 212 4.82 -7.34 -10.60
CA LEU A 212 6.07 -8.10 -10.79
C LEU A 212 7.29 -7.17 -10.88
N SER A 213 7.15 -6.04 -11.57
CA SER A 213 8.21 -5.02 -11.65
C SER A 213 8.53 -4.44 -10.27
N LEU A 214 7.51 -4.10 -9.48
CA LEU A 214 7.69 -3.62 -8.11
C LEU A 214 8.34 -4.67 -7.21
N ALA A 215 7.91 -5.93 -7.28
CA ALA A 215 8.52 -7.05 -6.55
C ALA A 215 10.01 -7.25 -6.88
N SER A 216 10.41 -6.98 -8.14
CA SER A 216 11.81 -7.04 -8.54
C SER A 216 12.62 -5.86 -8.00
N GLN A 217 12.04 -4.66 -7.99
CA GLN A 217 12.70 -3.40 -7.63
C GLN A 217 12.82 -3.16 -6.11
N TYR A 218 11.87 -3.66 -5.31
CA TYR A 218 11.76 -3.36 -3.88
C TYR A 218 11.90 -4.63 -3.03
N LYS A 219 13.13 -5.00 -2.64
CA LYS A 219 13.45 -6.26 -1.90
C LYS A 219 13.90 -6.06 -0.46
#